data_AF-A0A699WRX7-F1
#
_entry.id   AF-A0A699WRX7-F1
#
_cell.length_a   1.000
_cell.length_b   1.000
_cell.length_c   1.000
_cell.angle_alpha   90.00
_cell.angle_beta   90.00
_cell.angle_gamma   90.00
#
_symmetry.space_group_name_H-M   'P 1'
#
loop_
_entity.id
_entity.type
_entity.pdbx_description
1 polymer ?
#
loop_
_entity_poly.entity_id
_entity_poly.type
_entity_poly.pdbx_seq_one_letter_code
_entity_poly.pdbx_strand_id
1 'polypeptide(L)'
;QSSCPQLDNEDLKQIDVDDLEEMDLKWQIAMLTIRARRFLQKTGRNLGANGPTSMGFDINKVECYNCHRKGPFARECRSPKDSRRTAIAEP
;
A
#
# COMPACT_ATOMS: atom_id res chain seq x y z
N GLN A 1 24.88 -2.47 -39.32
CA GLN A 1 24.42 -1.21 -38.70
C GLN A 1 23.02 -1.44 -38.18
N SER A 2 22.80 -1.44 -36.85
CA SER A 2 21.46 -1.51 -36.28
C SER A 2 20.83 -0.12 -36.35
N SER A 3 19.86 0.07 -37.24
CA SER A 3 19.01 1.26 -37.25
C SER A 3 18.04 1.14 -36.09
N CYS A 4 18.45 1.60 -34.90
CA CYS A 4 17.49 1.91 -33.85
C CYS A 4 16.67 3.11 -34.36
N PRO A 5 15.35 3.00 -34.55
CA PRO A 5 14.53 4.16 -34.85
C PRO A 5 14.73 5.15 -33.71
N GLN A 6 15.11 6.39 -34.02
CA GLN A 6 15.15 7.43 -33.01
C GLN A 6 13.72 7.62 -32.52
N LEU A 7 13.40 7.09 -31.35
CA LEU A 7 12.14 7.38 -30.66
C LEU A 7 12.16 8.88 -30.41
N ASP A 8 11.41 9.61 -31.22
CA ASP A 8 11.32 11.05 -31.10
C ASP A 8 10.48 11.40 -29.86
N ASN A 9 10.60 12.65 -29.43
CA ASN A 9 9.89 13.13 -28.24
C ASN A 9 8.37 13.23 -28.48
N GLU A 10 7.91 13.18 -29.73
CA GLU A 10 6.49 13.30 -30.09
C GLU A 10 5.73 11.99 -29.83
N ASP A 11 6.39 10.83 -29.96
CA ASP A 11 5.84 9.53 -29.55
C ASP A 11 5.64 9.41 -28.03
N LEU A 12 6.48 10.09 -27.23
CA LEU A 12 6.36 10.13 -25.76
C LEU A 12 5.25 11.05 -25.25
N LYS A 13 4.83 12.05 -26.04
CA LYS A 13 3.75 12.99 -25.69
C LYS A 13 2.35 12.43 -25.92
N GLN A 14 2.23 11.27 -26.56
CA GLN A 14 0.96 10.62 -26.88
C GLN A 14 0.46 9.68 -25.77
N ILE A 15 1.22 9.51 -24.69
CA ILE A 15 0.74 8.73 -23.53
C ILE A 15 -0.31 9.58 -22.84
N ASP A 16 -1.56 9.18 -22.98
CA ASP A 16 -2.68 9.83 -22.31
C ASP A 16 -2.50 9.73 -20.80
N VAL A 17 -3.05 10.69 -20.06
CA VAL A 17 -2.96 10.69 -18.59
C VAL A 17 -3.61 9.43 -18.01
N ASP A 18 -4.68 8.93 -18.64
CA ASP A 18 -5.38 7.70 -18.23
C ASP A 18 -4.49 6.46 -18.46
N ASP A 19 -3.72 6.42 -19.55
CA ASP A 19 -2.78 5.33 -19.83
C ASP A 19 -1.65 5.28 -18.80
N LEU A 20 -1.18 6.46 -18.35
CA LEU A 20 -0.16 6.56 -17.31
C LEU A 20 -0.69 6.07 -15.95
N GLU A 21 -1.93 6.42 -15.59
CA GLU A 21 -2.58 5.93 -14.37
C GLU A 21 -2.81 4.41 -14.44
N GLU A 22 -3.22 3.88 -15.59
CA GLU A 22 -3.38 2.42 -15.77
C GLU A 22 -2.04 1.68 -15.62
N MET A 23 -0.95 2.23 -16.19
CA MET A 23 0.39 1.66 -16.04
C MET A 23 0.87 1.67 -14.59
N ASP A 24 0.68 2.77 -13.86
CA ASP A 24 1.04 2.85 -12.44
C ASP A 24 0.21 1.84 -11.62
N LEU A 25 -1.09 1.77 -11.84
CA LEU A 25 -1.97 0.83 -11.15
C LEU A 25 -1.56 -0.63 -11.41
N LYS A 26 -1.27 -0.99 -12.67
CA LYS A 26 -0.76 -2.31 -13.04
C LYS A 26 0.55 -2.63 -12.34
N TRP A 27 1.47 -1.66 -12.28
CA TRP A 27 2.74 -1.83 -11.57
C TRP A 27 2.55 -2.06 -10.07
N GLN A 28 1.67 -1.27 -9.44
CA GLN A 28 1.33 -1.43 -8.03
C GLN A 28 0.74 -2.82 -7.74
N ILE A 29 -0.19 -3.29 -8.58
CA ILE A 29 -0.79 -4.63 -8.45
C ILE A 29 0.29 -5.70 -8.61
N ALA A 30 1.14 -5.62 -9.63
CA ALA A 30 2.22 -6.59 -9.85
C ALA A 30 3.15 -6.68 -8.63
N MET A 31 3.53 -5.55 -8.05
CA MET A 31 4.36 -5.49 -6.84
C MET A 31 3.66 -6.10 -5.62
N LEU A 32 2.36 -5.85 -5.45
CA LEU A 32 1.55 -6.47 -4.40
C LEU A 32 1.47 -7.99 -4.58
N THR A 33 1.25 -8.48 -5.80
CA THR A 33 1.23 -9.91 -6.11
C THR A 33 2.58 -10.57 -5.79
N ILE A 34 3.70 -9.93 -6.13
CA ILE A 34 5.04 -10.44 -5.81
C ILE A 34 5.22 -10.55 -4.29
N ARG A 35 4.81 -9.53 -3.52
CA ARG A 35 4.88 -9.55 -2.05
C ARG A 35 3.99 -10.65 -1.46
N ALA A 36 2.77 -10.80 -1.95
CA ALA A 36 1.85 -11.85 -1.54
C ALA A 36 2.43 -13.25 -1.78
N ARG A 37 3.03 -13.47 -2.96
CA ARG A 37 3.67 -14.74 -3.29
C ARG A 37 4.84 -15.06 -2.37
N ARG A 38 5.69 -14.07 -2.07
CA ARG A 38 6.80 -14.23 -1.11
C ARG A 38 6.29 -14.56 0.29
N PHE A 39 5.22 -13.92 0.74
CA PHE A 39 4.61 -14.21 2.04
C PHE A 39 4.09 -15.65 2.11
N LEU A 40 3.37 -16.10 1.06
CA LEU A 40 2.87 -17.45 0.96
C LEU A 40 4.01 -18.48 0.99
N GLN A 41 5.09 -18.25 0.23
CA GLN A 41 6.25 -19.13 0.23
C GLN A 41 6.94 -19.21 1.60
N LYS A 42 7.01 -18.10 2.34
CA LYS A 42 7.69 -18.04 3.64
C LYS A 42 6.86 -18.64 4.78
N THR A 43 5.54 -18.47 4.75
CA THR A 43 4.66 -18.81 5.89
C THR A 43 3.72 -19.98 5.61
N GLY A 44 3.55 -20.37 4.35
CA GLY A 44 2.55 -21.35 3.91
C GLY A 44 1.10 -20.88 4.05
N ARG A 45 0.84 -19.62 4.45
CA ARG A 45 -0.51 -19.07 4.68
C ARG A 45 -0.93 -18.18 3.50
N ASN A 46 -2.17 -18.34 3.03
CA ASN A 46 -2.75 -17.46 2.03
C ASN A 46 -3.21 -16.13 2.67
N LEU A 47 -3.15 -15.03 1.92
CA LEU A 47 -3.57 -13.71 2.40
C LEU A 47 -5.10 -13.52 2.50
N GLY A 48 -5.89 -14.54 2.16
CA GLY A 48 -7.36 -14.48 2.22
C GLY A 48 -8.02 -13.47 1.27
N ALA A 49 -7.28 -12.91 0.30
CA ALA A 49 -7.75 -11.87 -0.62
C ALA A 49 -8.43 -12.43 -1.89
N ASN A 50 -9.03 -13.61 -1.83
CA ASN A 50 -9.59 -14.31 -2.99
C ASN A 50 -10.97 -13.78 -3.44
N GLY A 51 -11.49 -12.73 -2.79
CA GLY A 51 -12.78 -12.11 -3.09
C GLY A 51 -12.63 -10.66 -3.56
N PRO A 52 -13.67 -10.07 -4.18
CA PRO A 52 -13.67 -8.65 -4.60
C PRO A 52 -13.63 -7.68 -3.41
N THR A 53 -13.79 -8.19 -2.19
CA THR A 53 -13.79 -7.44 -0.95
C THR A 53 -12.37 -7.00 -0.60
N SER A 54 -12.17 -5.71 -0.31
CA SER A 54 -10.99 -5.19 0.38
C SER A 54 -10.60 -6.14 1.53
N MET A 55 -9.31 -6.46 1.69
CA MET A 55 -8.81 -7.15 2.90
C MET A 55 -9.50 -6.51 4.11
N GLY A 56 -10.24 -7.31 4.89
CA GLY A 56 -11.22 -6.87 5.90
C GLY A 56 -10.61 -6.03 7.02
N PHE A 57 -10.21 -4.82 6.67
CA PHE A 57 -9.58 -3.85 7.54
C PHE A 57 -10.71 -3.01 8.13
N ASP A 58 -11.23 -3.51 9.24
CA ASP A 58 -12.25 -2.82 10.00
C ASP A 58 -11.62 -1.60 10.68
N ILE A 59 -11.74 -0.44 10.03
CA ILE A 59 -11.15 0.82 10.50
C ILE A 59 -11.62 1.17 11.93
N ASN A 60 -12.81 0.70 12.34
CA ASN A 60 -13.35 0.91 13.68
C ASN A 60 -12.72 -0.01 14.74
N LYS A 61 -11.91 -1.01 14.33
CA LYS A 61 -11.11 -1.86 15.22
C LYS A 61 -9.65 -1.41 15.34
N VAL A 62 -9.21 -0.47 14.50
CA VAL A 62 -7.84 0.03 14.55
C VAL A 62 -7.68 0.92 15.76
N GLU A 63 -6.72 0.59 16.63
CA GLU A 63 -6.35 1.40 17.77
C GLU A 63 -5.26 2.40 17.35
N CYS A 64 -5.50 3.69 17.59
CA CYS A 64 -4.49 4.70 17.32
C CYS A 64 -3.29 4.54 18.27
N TYR A 65 -2.09 4.40 17.72
CA TYR A 65 -0.84 4.30 18.50
C TYR A 65 -0.57 5.51 19.41
N ASN A 66 -1.04 6.71 19.05
CA ASN A 66 -0.77 7.93 19.80
C ASN A 66 -1.76 8.18 20.95
N CYS A 67 -3.04 7.84 20.73
CA CYS A 67 -4.13 8.20 21.63
C CYS A 67 -4.92 6.99 22.16
N HIS A 68 -4.56 5.77 21.75
CA HIS A 68 -5.12 4.48 22.22
C HIS A 68 -6.65 4.39 22.16
N ARG A 69 -7.26 5.15 21.26
CA ARG A 69 -8.68 5.09 20.96
C ARG A 69 -8.89 4.41 19.62
N LYS A 70 -9.99 3.67 19.53
CA LYS A 70 -10.46 3.09 18.27
C LYS A 70 -10.86 4.21 17.31
N GLY A 71 -10.39 4.15 16.07
CA GLY A 71 -10.66 5.17 15.08
C GLY A 71 -9.68 5.12 13.90
N PRO A 72 -9.75 6.09 12.98
CA PRO A 72 -8.86 6.15 11.84
C PRO A 72 -7.39 6.19 12.27
N PHE A 73 -6.50 5.86 11.33
CA PHE A 73 -5.06 5.71 11.56
C PHE A 73 -4.47 6.83 12.41
N ALA A 74 -3.39 6.52 13.16
CA ALA A 74 -2.74 7.47 14.06
C ALA A 74 -2.38 8.83 13.43
N ARG A 75 -2.20 8.86 12.10
CA ARG A 75 -1.98 10.07 11.29
C ARG A 75 -3.15 11.07 11.34
N GLU A 76 -4.37 10.59 11.57
CA GLU A 76 -5.59 11.40 11.65
C GLU A 76 -5.99 11.71 13.10
N CYS A 77 -5.32 11.15 14.11
CA CYS A 77 -5.63 11.45 15.51
C CYS A 77 -5.19 12.89 15.86
N ARG A 78 -6.17 13.77 16.04
CA ARG A 78 -5.98 15.15 16.55
C ARG A 78 -5.83 15.24 18.06
N SER A 79 -5.98 14.12 18.78
CA SER A 79 -5.90 14.11 20.24
C SER A 79 -4.45 14.26 20.72
N PRO A 80 -4.23 14.92 21.87
CA PRO A 80 -2.93 14.94 22.53
C PRO A 80 -2.41 13.52 22.78
N LYS A 81 -1.09 13.33 22.69
CA LYS A 81 -0.43 12.05 22.97
C LYS A 81 -0.73 11.60 24.40
N ASP A 82 -1.19 10.35 24.58
CA ASP A 82 -1.45 9.84 25.92
C ASP A 82 -0.12 9.50 26.60
N SER A 83 0.27 10.31 27.60
CA SER A 83 1.52 10.16 28.34
C SER A 83 1.51 9.02 29.35
N ARG A 84 0.36 8.38 29.61
CA ARG A 84 0.17 7.41 30.71
C ARG A 84 0.83 6.05 30.50
N ARG A 85 1.36 5.73 29.31
CA ARG A 85 2.02 4.44 29.04
C ARG A 85 3.49 4.50 28.62
N THR A 86 4.11 5.69 28.55
CA THR A 86 5.55 5.81 28.28
C THR A 86 6.43 5.06 29.30
N ALA A 87 5.88 4.69 30.46
CA ALA A 87 6.58 3.98 31.53
C ALA A 87 6.61 2.44 31.41
N ILE A 88 5.90 1.81 30.46
CA ILE A 88 5.77 0.33 30.38
C ILE A 88 6.56 -0.27 29.20
N ALA A 89 7.21 0.54 28.37
CA ALA A 89 8.06 0.07 27.29
C ALA A 89 9.51 0.53 27.51
N GLU A 90 10.15 -0.04 28.52
CA GLU A 90 11.60 -0.31 28.52
C GLU A 90 11.76 -1.85 28.49
N PRO A 91 12.83 -2.36 27.84
CA PRO A 91 12.96 -3.75 27.41
C PRO A 91 12.89 -4.81 28.51
#